data_AF-A0A8J7S6T5-F1
#
_entry.id   AF-A0A8J7S6T5-F1
#
_cell.length_a   1.000
_cell.length_b   1.000
_cell.length_c   1.000
_cell.angle_alpha   90.00
_cell.angle_beta   90.00
_cell.angle_gamma   90.00
#
_symmetry.space_group_name_H-M   'P 1'
#
loop_
_entity.id
_entity.type
_entity.pdbx_description
1 polymer ?
#
loop_
_entity_poly.entity_id
_entity_poly.type
_entity_poly.pdbx_seq_one_letter_code
_entity_poly.pdbx_strand_id
1 'polypeptide(L)' 'MKQQQKQINNLCLSCRRTCKQEATALIASCPRYYAGPKIKRENWKQPGLPLDSTAEK' A
#
# COMPACT_ATOMS: atom_id res chain seq x y z
N MET A 1 -18.68 21.42 -24.75
CA MET A 1 -17.30 21.33 -24.26
C MET A 1 -17.01 19.88 -23.90
N LYS A 2 -16.07 19.20 -24.57
CA LYS A 2 -15.72 17.81 -24.27
C LYS A 2 -15.00 17.78 -22.91
N GLN A 3 -15.64 17.19 -21.91
CA GLN A 3 -14.99 16.86 -20.65
C GLN A 3 -13.86 15.88 -20.97
N GLN A 4 -12.61 16.33 -20.93
CA GLN A 4 -11.46 15.45 -20.95
C GLN A 4 -11.59 14.54 -19.73
N GLN A 5 -11.88 13.25 -19.95
CA GLN A 5 -11.84 12.25 -18.89
C GLN A 5 -10.41 12.25 -18.37
N LYS A 6 -10.20 12.91 -17.23
CA LYS A 6 -8.90 12.93 -16.54
C LYS A 6 -8.49 11.50 -16.31
N GLN A 7 -7.44 11.05 -16.99
CA GLN A 7 -6.94 9.70 -16.83
C GLN A 7 -6.43 9.57 -15.40
N ILE A 8 -7.07 8.71 -14.61
CA ILE A 8 -6.69 8.47 -13.23
C ILE A 8 -5.47 7.54 -13.22
N ASN A 9 -4.54 7.75 -12.30
CA ASN A 9 -3.39 6.87 -12.12
C ASN A 9 -3.86 5.43 -11.84
N ASN A 10 -3.28 4.44 -12.52
CA ASN A 10 -3.63 3.03 -12.37
C ASN A 10 -3.52 2.53 -10.91
N LEU A 11 -2.55 3.04 -10.14
CA LEU A 11 -2.41 2.74 -8.71
C LEU A 11 -3.57 3.28 -7.86
N CYS A 12 -4.19 4.36 -8.33
CA CYS A 12 -5.34 4.97 -7.69
C CYS A 12 -6.66 4.26 -8.02
N LEU A 13 -6.78 3.53 -9.14
CA LEU A 13 -8.03 2.85 -9.53
C LEU A 13 -8.50 1.88 -8.44
N SER A 14 -7.61 1.00 -7.97
CA SER A 14 -7.88 0.02 -6.91
C SER A 14 -7.68 0.55 -5.49
N CYS A 15 -7.22 1.80 -5.34
CA CYS A 15 -6.96 2.38 -4.03
C CYS A 15 -8.28 2.68 -3.28
N ARG A 16 -8.35 2.34 -1.99
CA ARG A 16 -9.50 2.69 -1.12
C ARG A 16 -9.53 4.17 -0.72
N ARG A 17 -8.43 4.90 -0.96
CA ARG A 17 -8.30 6.32 -0.58
C ARG A 17 -8.95 7.22 -1.62
N THR A 18 -9.35 8.42 -1.17
CA THR A 18 -10.04 9.42 -1.99
C THR A 18 -9.12 10.21 -2.92
N CYS A 19 -7.79 10.09 -2.77
CA CYS A 19 -6.82 10.94 -3.46
C CYS A 19 -6.78 10.80 -4.99
N LYS A 20 -7.55 9.88 -5.59
CA LYS A 20 -7.66 9.50 -7.03
C LYS A 20 -6.92 10.43 -7.99
N GLN A 21 -5.59 10.32 -7.99
CA GLN A 21 -4.72 11.30 -8.62
C GLN A 21 -4.76 11.12 -10.13
N GLU A 22 -4.53 12.22 -10.85
CA GLU A 22 -4.36 12.19 -12.30
C GLU A 22 -3.10 11.39 -12.68
N ALA A 23 -3.09 10.78 -13.87
CA ALA A 23 -2.01 9.91 -14.33
C ALA A 23 -0.65 10.63 -14.40
N THR A 24 -0.67 11.93 -14.66
CA THR A 24 0.50 12.82 -14.70
C THR A 24 0.90 13.38 -13.33
N ALA A 25 0.05 13.21 -12.30
CA ALA A 25 0.33 13.76 -10.98
C ALA A 25 1.49 13.00 -10.31
N LEU A 26 2.43 13.75 -9.75
CA LEU A 26 3.55 13.19 -8.99
C LEU A 26 3.02 12.41 -7.78
N ILE A 27 3.45 11.15 -7.67
CA ILE A 27 3.08 10.23 -6.58
C ILE A 27 3.39 10.84 -5.19
N ALA A 28 4.27 11.84 -5.10
CA ALA A 28 4.62 12.53 -3.86
C ALA A 28 3.43 13.10 -3.08
N SER A 29 2.35 13.52 -3.76
CA SER A 29 1.13 13.99 -3.07
C SER A 29 0.18 12.86 -2.65
N CYS A 30 0.47 11.61 -3.02
CA CYS A 30 -0.31 10.47 -2.61
C CYS A 30 -0.06 10.19 -1.13
N PRO A 31 -1.08 10.02 -0.28
CA PRO A 31 -0.88 9.58 1.10
C PRO A 31 -0.23 8.18 1.18
N ARG A 32 -0.18 7.41 0.06
CA ARG A 32 0.51 6.10 0.01
C ARG A 32 2.02 6.28 -0.13
N TYR A 33 2.44 7.42 -0.68
CA TYR A 33 3.84 7.71 -0.83
C TYR A 33 4.45 7.93 0.54
N TYR A 34 5.35 7.01 0.90
CA TYR A 34 6.24 7.17 2.02
C TYR A 34 7.54 7.73 1.47
N ALA A 35 7.78 9.03 1.66
CA ALA A 35 9.01 9.71 1.24
C ALA A 35 10.23 9.33 2.08
N GLY A 36 10.02 8.58 3.18
CA GLY A 36 11.08 8.19 4.10
C GLY A 36 12.02 7.13 3.52
N PRO A 37 13.14 6.86 4.20
CA PRO A 37 14.06 5.79 3.81
C PRO A 37 13.30 4.47 3.69
N LYS A 38 13.69 3.64 2.72
CA LYS A 38 13.12 2.29 2.55
C LYS A 38 13.15 1.61 3.92
N ILE A 39 11.97 1.32 4.48
CA ILE A 39 11.86 0.60 5.75
C ILE A 39 12.61 -0.72 5.52
N LYS A 40 13.72 -0.92 6.23
CA LYS A 40 14.41 -2.20 6.23
C LYS A 40 13.38 -3.20 6.75
N ARG A 41 13.07 -4.23 5.96
CA ARG A 41 12.28 -5.36 6.45
C ARG A 41 13.15 -6.05 7.49
N GLU A 42 13.01 -5.65 8.73
CA GLU A 42 13.64 -6.33 9.84
C GLU A 42 12.94 -7.68 10.01
N ASN A 43 13.73 -8.74 10.02
CA ASN A 43 13.24 -10.10 10.08
C ASN A 43 13.01 -10.49 11.55
N TRP A 44 12.16 -9.74 12.24
CA TRP A 44 11.84 -9.99 13.64
C TRP A 44 11.14 -11.35 13.75
N LYS A 45 11.87 -12.33 14.30
CA LYS A 45 11.28 -13.60 14.71
C LYS A 45 10.58 -13.35 16.05
N GLN A 46 9.29 -13.66 16.16
CA GLN A 46 8.59 -13.66 17.44
C GLN A 46 9.23 -14.75 18.33
N PRO A 47 9.83 -14.40 19.48
CA PRO A 47 10.34 -15.40 20.41
C PRO A 47 9.14 -16.07 21.09
N GLY A 48 9.01 -17.39 20.95
CA GLY A 48 8.14 -18.21 21.81
C GLY A 48 6.66 -18.16 21.49
N LEU A 49 6.25 -18.51 20.26
CA LEU A 49 4.96 -19.18 20.10
C LEU A 49 5.22 -20.68 20.11
N PRO A 50 5.12 -21.40 21.26
CA PRO A 50 4.91 -22.83 21.20
C PRO A 50 3.59 -23.03 20.46
N LEU A 51 3.68 -23.39 19.18
CA LEU A 51 2.59 -24.07 18.52
C LEU A 51 2.54 -25.41 19.24
N ASP A 52 1.69 -25.54 20.27
CA ASP A 52 1.28 -26.82 20.80
C ASP A 52 0.51 -27.54 19.68
N SER A 53 1.26 -28.05 18.71
CA SER A 53 0.83 -29.11 17.82
C SER A 53 0.90 -30.43 18.59
N THR A 54 0.09 -30.52 19.64
CA THR A 54 -0.49 -31.79 20.07
C THR A 54 -1.98 -31.65 19.80
N ALA A 55 -2.34 -31.87 18.53
CA ALA A 55 -3.63 -32.44 18.22
C ALA A 55 -3.66 -33.82 18.91
N GLU A 56 -4.14 -33.85 20.16
CA GLU A 56 -4.50 -35.08 20.83
C GLU A 56 -5.78 -35.63 20.18
N LYS A 57 -5.59 -36.78 19.52
CA LYS A 57 -6.53 -37.87 19.24
C LYS A 57 -7.89 -37.58 18.58
#